data_AF-A0A927TCR0-F1
#
_entry.id   AF-A0A927TCR0-F1
#
_cell.length_a   1.000
_cell.length_b   1.000
_cell.length_c   1.000
_cell.angle_alpha   90.00
_cell.angle_beta   90.00
_cell.angle_gamma   90.00
#
_symmetry.space_group_name_H-M   'P 1'
#
loop_
_entity.id
_entity.type
_entity.pdbx_description
1 polymer ?
#
loop_
_entity_poly.entity_id
_entity_poly.type
_entity_poly.pdbx_seq_one_letter_code
_entity_poly.pdbx_strand_id
1 'polypeptide(L)'
;MKEKKMAELFANMEHMDIQAERRNTAEQRQRAERAEERAKREKERAEQEKERAEQERERAEQEKKRAEQEKERAEQAERMALQCIQNLMKNMSYTAETAMDMLGIPMEEREGYLAKL
;
A
#
# COMPACT_ATOMS: atom_id res chain seq x y z
N MET A 1 -22.49 62.51 -47.06
CA MET A 1 -23.06 61.15 -46.88
C MET A 1 -22.01 60.06 -46.77
N LYS A 2 -20.91 60.08 -47.54
CA LYS A 2 -19.87 59.03 -47.49
C LYS A 2 -19.13 58.93 -46.14
N GLU A 3 -18.82 60.05 -45.50
CA GLU A 3 -18.09 60.09 -44.22
C GLU A 3 -18.91 59.51 -43.04
N LYS A 4 -20.20 59.82 -42.95
CA LYS A 4 -21.09 59.23 -41.92
C LYS A 4 -21.19 57.71 -42.07
N LYS A 5 -21.28 57.22 -43.30
CA LYS A 5 -21.34 55.79 -43.60
C LYS A 5 -20.04 55.06 -43.27
N MET A 6 -18.90 55.73 -43.47
CA MET A 6 -17.58 55.24 -43.05
C MET A 6 -17.44 55.21 -41.52
N ALA A 7 -17.87 56.28 -40.83
CA ALA A 7 -17.83 56.33 -39.36
C ALA A 7 -18.70 55.24 -38.71
N GLU A 8 -19.89 54.97 -39.26
CA GLU A 8 -20.77 53.88 -38.80
C GLU A 8 -20.15 52.49 -39.00
N LEU A 9 -19.43 52.27 -40.11
CA LEU A 9 -18.71 51.02 -40.36
C LEU A 9 -17.59 50.78 -39.33
N PHE A 10 -16.82 51.82 -38.99
CA PHE A 10 -15.75 51.71 -37.97
C PHE A 10 -16.32 51.45 -36.57
N ALA A 11 -17.38 52.15 -36.17
CA ALA A 11 -18.04 51.91 -34.89
C ALA A 11 -18.62 50.49 -34.79
N ASN A 12 -19.20 49.97 -35.87
CA ASN A 12 -19.71 48.60 -35.91
C ASN A 12 -18.60 47.54 -35.84
N MET A 13 -17.45 47.80 -36.48
CA MET A 13 -16.29 46.93 -36.43
C MET A 13 -15.68 46.91 -35.02
N GLU A 14 -15.51 48.07 -34.39
CA GLU A 14 -15.01 48.20 -33.02
C GLU A 14 -15.94 47.49 -32.01
N HIS A 15 -17.26 47.63 -32.16
CA HIS A 15 -18.22 46.87 -31.35
C HIS A 15 -18.14 45.36 -31.58
N MET A 16 -17.86 44.91 -32.81
CA MET A 16 -17.70 43.50 -33.14
C MET A 16 -16.42 42.91 -32.54
N ASP A 17 -15.31 43.63 -32.62
CA ASP A 17 -14.01 43.22 -32.07
C ASP A 17 -14.07 43.12 -30.54
N ILE A 18 -14.70 44.09 -29.88
CA ILE A 18 -14.93 44.06 -28.42
C ILE A 18 -15.81 42.85 -28.03
N GLN A 19 -16.83 42.51 -28.83
CA GLN A 19 -17.66 41.34 -28.56
C GLN A 19 -16.90 40.03 -28.77
N ALA A 20 -16.05 39.94 -29.80
CA ALA A 20 -15.21 38.77 -30.05
C ALA A 20 -14.20 38.57 -28.91
N GLU A 21 -13.56 39.64 -28.43
CA GLU A 21 -12.62 39.58 -27.32
C GLU A 21 -13.29 39.15 -26.00
N ARG A 22 -14.51 39.63 -25.73
CA ARG A 22 -15.31 39.18 -24.57
C ARG A 22 -15.65 37.70 -24.63
N ARG A 23 -16.02 37.18 -25.82
CA ARG A 23 -16.28 35.74 -26.02
C ARG A 23 -15.01 34.92 -25.82
N ASN A 24 -13.90 35.35 -26.40
CA ASN A 24 -12.60 34.69 -26.21
C ASN A 24 -12.20 34.65 -24.73
N THR A 25 -12.37 35.76 -24.00
CA THR A 25 -12.07 35.84 -22.58
C THR A 25 -12.98 34.90 -21.77
N ALA A 26 -14.27 34.84 -22.08
CA ALA A 26 -15.21 33.93 -21.42
C ALA A 26 -14.87 32.46 -21.69
N GLU A 27 -14.52 32.11 -22.93
CA GLU A 27 -14.09 30.75 -23.28
C GLU A 27 -12.79 30.35 -22.58
N GLN A 28 -11.81 31.26 -22.52
CA GLN A 28 -10.55 31.00 -21.80
C GLN A 28 -10.80 30.76 -20.32
N ARG A 29 -11.68 31.55 -19.68
CA ARG A 29 -12.08 31.33 -18.29
C ARG A 29 -12.74 29.96 -18.10
N GLN A 30 -13.69 29.59 -18.96
CA GLN A 30 -14.32 28.26 -18.88
C GLN A 30 -13.30 27.12 -19.09
N ARG A 31 -12.32 27.30 -19.96
CA ARG A 31 -11.25 26.31 -20.16
C ARG A 31 -10.36 26.20 -18.91
N ALA A 32 -10.02 27.32 -18.29
CA ALA A 32 -9.25 27.35 -17.05
C ALA A 32 -10.01 26.66 -15.91
N GLU A 33 -11.29 27.00 -15.70
CA GLU A 33 -12.14 26.37 -14.68
C GLU A 33 -12.25 24.85 -14.88
N ARG A 34 -12.46 24.39 -16.11
CA ARG A 34 -12.50 22.94 -16.42
C ARG A 34 -11.15 22.26 -16.17
N ALA A 35 -10.04 22.95 -16.43
CA ALA A 35 -8.71 22.43 -16.16
C ALA A 35 -8.45 22.31 -14.66
N GLU A 36 -8.87 23.32 -13.88
CA GLU A 36 -8.79 23.30 -12.41
C GLU A 36 -9.64 22.18 -11.80
N GLU A 37 -10.87 22.00 -12.28
CA GLU A 37 -11.76 20.94 -11.81
C GLU A 37 -11.15 19.55 -12.08
N ARG A 38 -10.56 19.35 -13.26
CA ARG A 38 -9.84 18.11 -13.60
C ARG A 38 -8.64 17.89 -12.68
N ALA A 39 -7.82 18.92 -12.48
CA ALA A 39 -6.65 18.83 -11.61
C ALA A 39 -7.04 18.52 -10.16
N LYS A 40 -8.14 19.11 -9.66
CA LYS A 40 -8.66 18.81 -8.33
C LYS A 40 -9.12 17.36 -8.22
N ARG A 41 -9.88 16.87 -9.20
CA ARG A 41 -10.33 15.47 -9.24
C ARG A 41 -9.17 14.48 -9.31
N GLU A 42 -8.12 14.83 -10.04
CA GLU A 42 -6.91 14.00 -10.13
C GLU A 42 -6.14 13.96 -8.80
N LYS A 43 -6.02 15.11 -8.11
CA LYS A 43 -5.46 15.16 -6.75
C LYS A 43 -6.25 14.30 -5.76
N GLU A 44 -7.57 14.40 -5.76
CA GLU A 44 -8.43 13.59 -4.89
C GLU A 44 -8.26 12.08 -5.15
N ARG A 45 -8.12 11.67 -6.42
CA ARG A 45 -7.84 10.28 -6.77
C ARG A 45 -6.46 9.82 -6.29
N ALA A 46 -5.44 10.66 -6.46
CA ALA A 46 -4.08 10.35 -6.01
C ALA A 46 -4.01 10.23 -4.47
N GLU A 47 -4.76 11.06 -3.75
CA GLU A 47 -4.88 10.96 -2.28
C GLU A 47 -5.58 9.66 -1.86
N GLN A 48 -6.69 9.30 -2.50
CA GLN A 48 -7.37 8.02 -2.23
C GLN A 48 -6.48 6.81 -2.52
N GLU A 49 -5.68 6.86 -3.58
CA GLU A 49 -4.75 5.78 -3.92
C GLU A 49 -3.62 5.66 -2.90
N LYS A 50 -3.09 6.78 -2.41
CA LYS A 50 -2.11 6.79 -1.31
C LYS A 50 -2.68 6.18 -0.04
N GLU A 51 -3.89 6.56 0.34
CA GLU A 51 -4.55 6.02 1.54
C GLU A 51 -4.73 4.49 1.45
N ARG A 52 -5.15 3.99 0.27
CA ARG A 52 -5.27 2.54 0.04
C ARG A 52 -3.93 1.83 0.13
N ALA A 53 -2.88 2.40 -0.47
CA ALA A 53 -1.54 1.83 -0.41
C ALA A 53 -0.99 1.80 1.03
N GLU A 54 -1.31 2.82 1.84
CA GLU A 54 -0.94 2.86 3.25
C GLU A 54 -1.68 1.80 4.07
N GLN A 55 -2.99 1.64 3.86
CA GLN A 55 -3.76 0.57 4.51
C GLN A 55 -3.26 -0.83 4.14
N GLU A 56 -2.86 -1.05 2.88
CA GLU A 56 -2.30 -2.33 2.44
C GLU A 56 -0.94 -2.60 3.09
N ARG A 57 -0.08 -1.58 3.21
CA ARG A 57 1.20 -1.69 3.93
C ARG A 57 0.99 -2.05 5.39
N GLU A 58 0.04 -1.40 6.07
CA GLU A 58 -0.23 -1.68 7.48
C GLU A 58 -0.70 -3.14 7.68
N ARG A 59 -1.56 -3.64 6.79
CA ARG A 59 -2.01 -5.05 6.83
C ARG A 59 -0.85 -6.01 6.62
N ALA A 60 0.01 -5.75 5.63
CA ALA A 60 1.19 -6.58 5.37
C ALA A 60 2.16 -6.59 6.55
N GLU A 61 2.34 -5.45 7.22
CA GLU A 61 3.17 -5.34 8.42
C GLU A 61 2.58 -6.11 9.61
N GLN A 62 1.26 -6.03 9.82
CA GLN A 62 0.58 -6.80 10.85
C GLN A 62 0.68 -8.32 10.60
N GLU A 63 0.54 -8.76 9.35
CA GLU A 63 0.69 -10.17 8.97
C GLU A 63 2.12 -10.66 9.20
N LYS A 64 3.12 -9.86 8.79
CA LYS A 64 4.53 -10.16 9.05
C LYS A 64 4.82 -10.30 10.55
N LYS A 65 4.29 -9.39 11.36
CA LYS A 65 4.47 -9.45 12.82
C LYS A 65 3.83 -10.70 13.44
N ARG A 66 2.67 -11.14 12.93
CA ARG A 66 2.04 -12.39 13.39
C ARG A 66 2.87 -13.60 13.00
N ALA A 67 3.38 -13.66 11.77
CA ALA A 67 4.25 -14.73 11.31
C ALA A 67 5.57 -14.79 12.13
N GLU A 68 6.15 -13.63 12.44
CA GLU A 68 7.34 -13.56 13.31
C GLU A 68 7.06 -14.07 14.73
N GLN A 69 5.91 -13.69 15.32
CA GLN A 69 5.50 -14.19 16.64
C GLN A 69 5.24 -15.70 16.66
N GLU A 70 4.63 -16.24 15.60
CA GLU A 70 4.40 -17.68 15.48
C GLU A 70 5.72 -18.43 15.35
N LYS A 71 6.65 -17.90 14.54
CA LYS A 71 8.00 -18.45 14.40
C LYS A 71 8.76 -18.42 15.73
N GLU A 72 8.71 -17.32 16.47
CA GLU A 72 9.36 -17.22 17.79
C GLU A 72 8.79 -18.23 18.78
N ARG A 73 7.47 -18.42 18.80
CA ARG A 73 6.82 -19.45 19.64
C ARG A 73 7.25 -20.86 19.24
N ALA A 74 7.30 -21.15 17.95
CA ALA A 74 7.76 -22.44 17.45
C ALA A 74 9.24 -22.69 17.82
N GLU A 75 10.11 -21.70 17.64
CA GLU A 75 11.52 -21.79 18.04
C GLU A 75 11.67 -21.99 19.56
N GLN A 76 10.84 -21.31 20.37
CA GLN A 76 10.87 -21.50 21.82
C GLN A 76 10.40 -22.90 22.23
N ALA A 77 9.31 -23.41 21.62
CA ALA A 77 8.82 -24.76 21.87
C ALA A 77 9.88 -25.81 21.48
N GLU A 78 10.52 -25.63 20.32
CA GLU A 78 11.59 -26.49 19.85
C GLU A 78 12.78 -26.51 20.83
N ARG A 79 13.23 -25.33 21.29
CA ARG A 79 14.30 -25.22 22.29
C ARG A 79 13.97 -25.94 23.59
N MET A 80 12.75 -25.78 24.09
CA MET A 80 12.31 -26.48 25.30
C MET A 80 12.28 -27.99 25.10
N ALA A 81 11.79 -28.47 23.95
CA ALA A 81 11.78 -29.88 23.62
C ALA A 81 13.21 -30.46 23.53
N LEU A 82 14.14 -29.77 22.86
CA LEU A 82 15.56 -30.16 22.83
C LEU A 82 16.16 -30.25 24.23
N GLN A 83 15.89 -29.27 25.08
CA GLN A 83 16.38 -29.28 26.46
C GLN A 83 15.81 -30.45 27.26
N CYS A 84 14.52 -30.75 27.10
CA CYS A 84 13.89 -31.92 27.71
C CYS A 84 14.52 -33.23 27.23
N ILE A 85 14.77 -33.37 25.92
CA ILE A 85 15.44 -34.55 25.34
C ILE A 85 16.83 -34.70 25.96
N GLN A 86 17.64 -33.65 25.99
CA GLN A 86 18.98 -33.68 26.57
C GLN A 86 18.97 -34.04 28.06
N ASN A 87 18.00 -33.54 28.83
CA ASN A 87 17.85 -33.86 30.25
C ASN A 87 17.46 -35.34 30.45
N LEU A 88 16.56 -35.87 29.62
CA LEU A 88 16.18 -37.29 29.65
C LEU A 88 17.36 -38.19 29.31
N MET A 89 18.18 -37.80 28.32
CA MET A 89 19.40 -38.52 27.97
C MET A 89 20.42 -38.52 29.12
N LYS A 90 20.67 -37.36 29.74
CA LYS A 90 21.67 -37.22 30.81
C LYS A 90 21.25 -37.86 32.14
N ASN A 91 19.99 -37.70 32.54
CA ASN A 91 19.53 -38.07 33.87
C ASN A 91 18.93 -39.48 33.93
N MET A 92 18.30 -39.93 32.84
CA MET A 92 17.61 -41.23 32.77
C MET A 92 18.32 -42.23 31.86
N SER A 93 19.45 -41.86 31.26
CA SER A 93 20.19 -42.69 30.27
C SER A 93 19.33 -43.16 29.10
N TYR A 94 18.30 -42.39 28.74
CA TYR A 94 17.48 -42.68 27.56
C TYR A 94 18.24 -42.36 26.27
N THR A 95 17.92 -43.10 25.21
CA THR A 95 18.35 -42.71 23.86
C THR A 95 17.54 -41.49 23.39
N ALA A 96 18.07 -40.74 22.41
CA ALA A 96 17.36 -39.59 21.86
C ALA A 96 15.97 -39.98 21.31
N GLU A 97 15.88 -41.13 20.64
CA GLU A 97 14.63 -41.66 20.07
C GLU A 97 13.61 -41.99 21.17
N THR A 98 14.03 -42.70 22.22
CA THR A 98 13.16 -43.04 23.35
C THR A 98 12.70 -41.79 24.11
N ALA A 99 13.56 -40.77 24.24
CA ALA A 99 13.19 -39.50 24.85
C ALA A 99 12.15 -38.74 23.99
N MET A 100 12.29 -38.76 22.66
CA MET A 100 11.30 -38.18 21.74
C MET A 100 9.97 -38.93 21.75
N ASP A 101 9.99 -40.27 21.88
CA ASP A 101 8.78 -41.08 22.09
C ASP A 101 8.03 -40.64 23.36
N MET A 102 8.75 -40.46 24.48
CA MET A 102 8.17 -40.02 25.75
C MET A 102 7.59 -38.61 25.70
N LEU A 103 8.16 -37.74 24.87
CA LEU A 103 7.67 -36.38 24.63
C LEU A 103 6.54 -36.32 23.58
N GLY A 104 6.20 -37.46 22.97
CA GLY A 104 5.15 -37.54 21.95
C GLY A 104 5.52 -36.85 20.63
N ILE A 105 6.81 -36.71 20.32
CA ILE A 105 7.28 -36.07 19.09
C ILE A 105 7.06 -37.04 17.91
N PRO A 106 6.30 -36.64 16.88
CA PRO A 106 6.03 -37.50 15.72
C PRO A 106 7.32 -37.79 14.95
N MET A 107 7.42 -38.98 14.36
CA MET A 107 8.62 -39.43 13.61
C MET A 107 9.06 -38.44 12.52
N GLU A 108 8.10 -37.80 11.85
CA GLU A 108 8.33 -36.84 10.77
C GLU A 108 9.13 -35.61 11.21
N GLU A 109 9.02 -35.22 12.48
CA GLU A 109 9.70 -34.04 13.03
C GLU A 109 11.05 -34.39 13.69
N ARG A 110 11.31 -35.68 13.96
CA ARG A 110 12.49 -36.12 14.73
C ARG A 110 13.81 -35.80 14.05
N GLU A 111 13.86 -35.86 12.72
CA GLU A 111 15.08 -35.52 11.97
C GLU A 111 15.55 -34.10 12.30
N GLY A 112 14.62 -33.16 12.46
CA GLY A 112 14.94 -31.77 12.84
C GLY A 112 15.54 -31.66 14.24
N TYR A 113 15.02 -32.42 15.20
CA TYR A 113 15.53 -32.47 16.57
C TYR A 113 16.88 -33.19 16.65
N LEU A 114 17.03 -34.34 15.98
CA LEU A 114 18.27 -35.13 15.94
C LEU A 114 19.43 -34.36 15.31
N ALA A 115 19.17 -33.55 14.28
CA ALA A 115 20.19 -32.69 13.68
C ALA A 115 20.72 -31.58 14.63
N LYS A 116 19.98 -31.27 15.70
CA LYS A 116 20.27 -30.19 16.66
C LYS A 116 20.73 -30.69 18.04
N LEU A 117 20.75 -32.01 18.28
CA LEU A 117 21.21 -32.65 19.52
C LEU A 117 22.71 -32.89 19.51
#